data_AF-A0A1H3NTB6-F1
#
_entry.id   AF-A0A1H3NTB6-F1
#
_cell.length_a   1.000
_cell.length_b   1.000
_cell.length_c   1.000
_cell.angle_alpha   90.00
_cell.angle_beta   90.00
_cell.angle_gamma   90.00
#
_symmetry.space_group_name_H-M   'P 1'
#
loop_
_entity.id
_entity.type
_entity.pdbx_description
1 polymer ?
#
loop_
_entity_poly.entity_id
_entity_poly.type
_entity_poly.pdbx_seq_one_letter_code
_entity_poly.pdbx_strand_id
1 'polypeptide(L)'
;MIGQITGQRLQLAKMHIANYALALEEQAGALNFEHLIRQLNAEFRLVDGSQESALIQDIGYFYQAIKHQQISAIDRGGYWKFKAMSLLEAKNELVKELNALRAT
;
A
#
# COMPACT_ATOMS: atom_id res chain seq x y z
N MET A 1 -7.49 11.91 20.93
CA MET A 1 -6.14 11.61 20.42
C MET A 1 -6.32 10.81 19.15
N ILE A 2 -5.88 11.32 18.00
CA ILE A 2 -5.79 10.49 16.78
C ILE A 2 -4.55 9.61 17.00
N GLY A 3 -4.75 8.31 17.21
CA GLY A 3 -3.69 7.38 17.59
C GLY A 3 -2.63 7.25 16.51
N GLN A 4 -1.36 7.28 16.89
CA GLN A 4 -0.26 6.94 15.98
C GLN A 4 -0.35 5.45 15.64
N ILE A 5 -0.27 5.11 14.33
CA ILE A 5 -0.35 3.72 13.89
C ILE A 5 0.97 3.02 14.26
N THR A 6 0.93 2.08 15.19
CA THR A 6 2.13 1.38 15.69
C THR A 6 1.94 -0.14 15.74
N GLY A 7 3.05 -0.88 15.88
CA GLY A 7 3.03 -2.34 16.02
C GLY A 7 2.38 -3.07 14.84
N GLN A 8 1.55 -4.08 15.11
CA GLN A 8 0.84 -4.85 14.08
C GLN A 8 -0.02 -3.99 13.14
N ARG A 9 -0.57 -2.87 13.64
CA ARG A 9 -1.37 -1.95 12.83
C ARG A 9 -0.52 -1.24 11.78
N LEU A 10 0.73 -0.92 12.10
CA LEU A 10 1.66 -0.34 11.14
C LEU A 10 2.03 -1.36 10.07
N GLN A 11 2.13 -2.64 10.42
CA GLN A 11 2.39 -3.70 9.46
C GLN A 11 1.21 -3.90 8.49
N LEU A 12 -0.03 -3.85 8.99
CA LEU A 12 -1.22 -3.83 8.15
C LEU A 12 -1.25 -2.58 7.25
N ALA A 13 -0.97 -1.40 7.78
CA ALA A 13 -0.90 -0.16 6.99
C ALA A 13 0.10 -0.28 5.84
N LYS A 14 1.30 -0.83 6.09
CA LYS A 14 2.31 -1.08 5.05
C LYS A 14 1.80 -2.01 3.94
N MET A 15 1.05 -3.06 4.31
CA MET A 15 0.42 -3.97 3.35
C MET A 15 -0.68 -3.28 2.51
N HIS A 16 -1.54 -2.47 3.13
CA HIS A 16 -2.56 -1.70 2.42
C HIS A 16 -1.94 -0.70 1.43
N ILE A 17 -0.84 -0.04 1.82
CA ILE A 17 -0.09 0.86 0.93
C ILE A 17 0.53 0.08 -0.23
N ALA A 18 1.05 -1.13 0.00
CA ALA A 18 1.58 -1.98 -1.06
C ALA A 18 0.51 -2.40 -2.08
N ASN A 19 -0.70 -2.76 -1.63
CA ASN A 19 -1.84 -3.05 -2.50
C ASN A 19 -2.25 -1.82 -3.33
N TYR A 20 -2.28 -0.64 -2.70
CA TYR A 20 -2.56 0.62 -3.40
C TYR A 20 -1.52 0.92 -4.47
N ALA A 21 -0.23 0.74 -4.17
CA ALA A 21 0.85 0.92 -5.13
C ALA A 21 0.72 -0.02 -6.34
N LEU A 22 0.32 -1.29 -6.12
CA LEU A 22 0.07 -2.23 -7.23
C LEU A 22 -1.10 -1.78 -8.11
N ALA A 23 -2.21 -1.37 -7.51
CA ALA A 23 -3.36 -0.87 -8.25
C ALA A 23 -3.01 0.38 -9.09
N LEU A 24 -2.12 1.24 -8.59
CA LEU A 24 -1.60 2.38 -9.33
C LEU A 24 -0.71 1.96 -10.50
N GLU A 25 0.21 1.00 -10.30
CA GLU A 25 1.08 0.48 -11.35
C GLU A 25 0.26 -0.19 -12.47
N GLU A 26 -0.76 -0.98 -12.12
CA GLU A 26 -1.64 -1.65 -13.10
C GLU A 26 -2.42 -0.67 -13.98
N GLN A 27 -2.76 0.52 -13.47
CA GLN A 27 -3.50 1.53 -14.23
C GLN A 27 -2.61 2.49 -15.01
N ALA A 28 -1.51 2.95 -14.39
CA ALA A 28 -0.64 3.97 -14.98
C ALA A 28 0.51 3.37 -15.81
N GLY A 29 0.81 2.07 -15.66
CA GLY A 29 1.91 1.37 -16.33
C GLY A 29 3.31 1.67 -15.77
N ALA A 30 3.48 2.79 -15.07
CA ALA A 30 4.71 3.14 -14.37
C ALA A 30 4.39 3.86 -13.04
N LEU A 31 5.12 3.51 -11.99
CA LEU A 31 4.97 4.09 -10.66
C LEU A 31 6.31 4.56 -10.09
N ASN A 32 6.38 5.82 -9.68
CA ASN A 32 7.47 6.29 -8.82
C ASN A 32 7.17 5.89 -7.37
N PHE A 33 7.57 4.68 -7.00
CA PHE A 33 7.24 4.04 -5.74
C PHE A 33 7.75 4.80 -4.51
N GLU A 34 9.00 5.27 -4.55
CA GLU A 34 9.57 6.05 -3.44
C GLU A 34 8.80 7.35 -3.23
N HIS A 35 8.52 8.09 -4.31
CA HIS A 35 7.81 9.35 -4.22
C HIS A 35 6.40 9.16 -3.64
N LEU A 36 5.69 8.10 -4.06
CA LEU A 36 4.38 7.74 -3.53
C LEU A 36 4.44 7.50 -2.02
N ILE A 37 5.38 6.68 -1.54
CA ILE A 37 5.48 6.36 -0.12
C ILE A 37 5.85 7.59 0.70
N ARG A 38 6.76 8.45 0.21
CA ARG A 38 7.09 9.71 0.88
C ARG A 38 5.87 10.60 1.03
N GLN A 39 5.08 10.74 -0.04
CA GLN A 39 3.85 11.51 -0.01
C GLN A 39 2.85 10.95 1.01
N LEU A 40 2.63 9.63 1.01
CA LEU A 40 1.73 8.97 1.96
C LEU A 40 2.25 9.06 3.40
N ASN A 41 3.56 8.97 3.63
CA ASN A 41 4.14 9.17 4.95
C ASN A 41 3.95 10.61 5.45
N ALA A 42 4.08 11.61 4.58
CA ALA A 42 3.82 13.00 4.94
C ALA A 42 2.34 13.26 5.26
N GLU A 43 1.42 12.68 4.48
CA GLU A 43 -0.04 12.82 4.65
C GLU A 43 -0.53 12.10 5.92
N PHE A 44 -0.04 10.87 6.16
CA PHE A 44 -0.52 10.00 7.23
C PHE A 44 0.45 9.87 8.42
N ARG A 45 1.58 10.59 8.42
CA ARG A 45 2.56 10.59 9.52
C ARG A 45 2.82 9.19 10.09
N LEU A 46 3.11 8.23 9.20
CA LEU A 46 3.19 6.82 9.56
C LEU A 46 4.42 6.53 10.42
N VAL A 47 5.55 7.12 10.04
CA VAL A 47 6.82 7.05 10.76
C VAL A 47 7.54 8.41 10.73
N ASP A 48 8.49 8.59 11.64
CA ASP A 48 9.38 9.75 11.62
C ASP A 48 10.35 9.71 10.42
N GLY A 49 10.84 10.87 10.01
CA GLY A 49 11.72 10.99 8.82
C GLY A 49 12.99 10.13 8.89
N SER A 50 13.51 9.84 10.09
CA SER A 50 14.65 8.94 10.29
C SER A 50 14.35 7.48 9.93
N GLN A 51 13.09 7.08 9.91
CA GLN A 51 12.62 5.73 9.59
C GLN A 51 11.99 5.63 8.19
N GLU A 52 11.97 6.73 7.43
CA GLU A 52 11.33 6.77 6.10
C GLU A 52 11.96 5.76 5.13
N SER A 53 13.29 5.64 5.13
CA SER A 53 13.99 4.66 4.28
C SER A 53 13.60 3.22 4.62
N ALA A 54 13.47 2.90 5.92
CA ALA A 54 13.02 1.59 6.36
C ALA A 54 11.55 1.33 6.00
N LEU A 55 10.69 2.36 6.11
CA LEU A 55 9.29 2.27 5.68
C LEU A 55 9.17 1.96 4.18
N ILE A 56 9.95 2.65 3.33
CA ILE A 56 9.99 2.41 1.89
C ILE A 56 10.41 0.96 1.61
N GLN A 57 11.47 0.50 2.27
CA GLN A 57 11.97 -0.85 2.09
C GLN A 57 10.94 -1.91 2.52
N ASP A 58 10.31 -1.74 3.68
CA ASP A 58 9.29 -2.66 4.19
C ASP A 58 8.08 -2.77 3.26
N ILE A 59 7.56 -1.64 2.79
CA ILE A 59 6.44 -1.62 1.83
C ILE A 59 6.90 -2.24 0.51
N GLY A 60 8.16 -2.02 0.10
CA GLY A 60 8.77 -2.66 -1.07
C GLY A 60 8.75 -4.18 -0.99
N TYR A 61 9.05 -4.75 0.18
CA TYR A 61 8.95 -6.20 0.38
C TYR A 61 7.51 -6.71 0.21
N PHE A 62 6.52 -6.04 0.82
CA PHE A 62 5.12 -6.41 0.64
C PHE A 62 4.68 -6.29 -0.81
N TYR A 63 5.05 -5.19 -1.48
CA TYR A 63 4.74 -4.94 -2.88
C TYR A 63 5.24 -6.06 -3.79
N GLN A 64 6.51 -6.43 -3.68
CA GLN A 64 7.09 -7.52 -4.47
C GLN A 64 6.47 -8.87 -4.14
N ALA A 65 6.22 -9.15 -2.85
CA ALA A 65 5.60 -10.40 -2.43
C ALA A 65 4.18 -10.56 -3.00
N ILE A 66 3.34 -9.53 -2.93
CA ILE A 66 1.97 -9.54 -3.47
C ILE A 66 2.02 -9.68 -4.99
N LYS A 67 2.88 -8.92 -5.67
CA LYS A 67 3.06 -9.00 -7.13
C LYS A 67 3.46 -10.41 -7.59
N HIS A 68 4.42 -11.03 -6.91
CA HIS A 68 4.86 -12.40 -7.23
C HIS A 68 3.80 -13.46 -6.93
N GLN A 69 3.01 -13.29 -5.86
CA GLN A 69 1.88 -14.17 -5.57
C GLN A 69 0.80 -14.06 -6.66
N GLN A 70 0.51 -12.86 -7.17
CA GLN A 70 -0.42 -12.66 -8.28
C GLN A 70 0.06 -13.37 -9.56
N ILE A 71 1.35 -13.27 -9.91
CA ILE A 71 1.92 -13.99 -11.06
C ILE A 71 1.75 -15.50 -10.91
N SER A 72 1.97 -16.03 -9.70
CA SER A 72 1.82 -17.46 -9.41
C SER A 72 0.36 -17.94 -9.48
N ALA A 73 -0.61 -17.05 -9.22
CA ALA A 73 -2.04 -17.36 -9.32
C ALA A 73 -2.56 -17.30 -10.77
N ILE A 74 -1.99 -16.43 -11.62
CA ILE A 74 -2.34 -16.30 -13.05
C ILE A 74 -1.99 -17.58 -13.84
N ASP A 75 -1.00 -18.35 -13.40
CA ASP A 75 -0.52 -19.57 -14.08
C ASP A 75 -1.45 -20.80 -13.92
N ARG A 76 -2.41 -20.82 -12.98
CA ARG A 76 -3.24 -22.01 -12.68
C ARG A 76 -4.71 -21.96 -13.10
N GLY A 77 -5.20 -20.84 -13.61
CA GLY A 77 -6.58 -20.73 -14.06
C GLY A 77 -6.88 -19.32 -14.54
N GLY A 78 -7.26 -19.20 -15.81
CA GLY A 78 -7.36 -17.93 -16.54
C GLY A 78 -7.93 -16.74 -15.76
N TYR A 79 -7.27 -15.60 -15.97
CA TYR A 79 -7.75 -14.23 -15.74
C TYR A 79 -8.62 -14.03 -14.49
N TRP A 80 -7.98 -14.01 -13.31
CA TRP A 80 -8.51 -13.22 -12.21
C TRP A 80 -8.32 -11.74 -12.53
N LYS A 81 -9.29 -11.12 -13.20
CA LYS A 81 -9.43 -9.66 -13.18
C LYS A 81 -9.87 -9.29 -11.78
N PHE A 82 -8.93 -8.83 -10.94
CA PHE A 82 -9.30 -7.95 -9.84
C PHE A 82 -10.21 -6.87 -10.43
N LYS A 83 -11.34 -6.62 -9.76
CA LYS A 83 -12.26 -5.55 -10.16
C LYS A 83 -11.41 -4.30 -10.30
N ALA A 84 -11.23 -3.82 -11.53
CA ALA A 84 -10.34 -2.70 -11.83
C ALA A 84 -10.85 -1.49 -11.04
N MET A 85 -10.24 -1.27 -9.89
CA MET A 85 -10.65 -0.24 -8.94
C MET A 85 -9.98 1.04 -9.40
N SER A 86 -10.75 2.04 -9.79
CA SER A 86 -10.20 3.31 -10.27
C SER A 86 -9.24 3.91 -9.23
N LEU A 87 -8.26 4.68 -9.69
CA LEU A 87 -7.29 5.38 -8.83
C LEU A 87 -7.95 6.13 -7.65
N LEU A 88 -9.13 6.71 -7.91
CA LEU A 88 -9.92 7.41 -6.89
C LEU A 88 -10.51 6.44 -5.85
N GLU A 89 -11.09 5.33 -6.28
CA GLU A 89 -11.62 4.29 -5.40
C GLU A 89 -10.50 3.65 -4.56
N ALA A 90 -9.35 3.37 -5.17
CA ALA A 90 -8.19 2.80 -4.49
C ALA A 90 -7.63 3.74 -3.43
N LYS A 91 -7.60 5.06 -3.71
CA LYS A 91 -7.23 6.07 -2.71
C LYS A 91 -8.26 6.16 -1.58
N ASN A 92 -9.56 6.13 -1.90
CA ASN A 92 -10.62 6.20 -0.88
C ASN A 92 -10.60 4.99 0.06
N GLU A 93 -10.39 3.78 -0.46
CA GLU A 93 -10.23 2.59 0.37
C GLU A 93 -8.97 2.69 1.23
N LEU A 94 -7.83 3.11 0.69
CA LEU A 94 -6.61 3.32 1.48
C LEU A 94 -6.85 4.30 2.64
N VAL A 95 -7.46 5.46 2.36
CA VAL A 95 -7.77 6.47 3.38
C VAL A 95 -8.68 5.89 4.48
N LYS A 96 -9.70 5.13 4.08
CA LYS A 96 -10.64 4.48 4.99
C LYS A 96 -9.95 3.43 5.88
N GLU A 97 -9.11 2.57 5.31
CA GLU A 97 -8.36 1.55 6.04
C GLU A 97 -7.37 2.19 7.03
N LEU A 98 -6.60 3.20 6.59
CA LEU A 98 -5.66 3.91 7.47
C LEU A 98 -6.36 4.66 8.60
N ASN A 99 -7.52 5.27 8.32
CA ASN A 99 -8.31 5.93 9.37
C ASN A 99 -8.94 4.94 10.34
N ALA A 100 -9.40 3.77 9.88
CA ALA A 100 -9.90 2.71 10.76
C ALA A 100 -8.81 2.23 11.74
N LEU A 101 -7.57 2.07 11.27
CA LEU A 101 -6.44 1.67 12.11
C LEU A 101 -6.06 2.72 13.17
N ARG A 102 -6.39 4.01 12.94
CA ARG A 102 -6.16 5.12 13.88
C ARG A 102 -7.26 5.31 14.92
N ALA A 103 -8.47 4.87 14.62
CA ALA A 103 -9.65 5.08 15.47
C ALA A 103 -9.83 4.01 16.58
N THR A 104 -8.97 2.98 16.59
CA THR A 104 -8.97 1.87 17.56
C THR A 104 -7.77 1.97 18.49
#